data_AF-A0A0C6FWJ3-F1
#
_entry.id   AF-A0A0C6FWJ3-F1
#
_cell.length_a   1.000
_cell.length_b   1.000
_cell.length_c   1.000
_cell.angle_alpha   90.00
_cell.angle_beta   90.00
_cell.angle_gamma   90.00
#
_symmetry.space_group_name_H-M   'P 1'
#
loop_
_entity.id
_entity.type
_entity.pdbx_description
1 polymer ?
#
loop_
_entity_poly.entity_id
_entity_poly.type
_entity_poly.pdbx_seq_one_letter_code
_entity_poly.pdbx_strand_id
1 'polypeptide(L)'
;MKCVAVIFLLLFTSSYSLADYKSDIHARMNKYYSDNQDCYTRAANLSEQTECAKNTVTKLNQYMDSFLTGWYPNLMAGPRGNEVYNQLVETQNLWIQYRRDLCNFAADAKGKGDKNLAAFHGLHCVISVTIARMRELNPIR
;
A
#
# COMPACT_ATOMS: atom_id res chain seq x y z
N MET A 1 -9.17 51.71 -2.92
CA MET A 1 -8.26 50.64 -2.48
C MET A 1 -9.12 49.42 -2.15
N LYS A 2 -8.91 48.30 -2.84
CA LYS A 2 -9.81 47.13 -2.80
C LYS A 2 -9.50 46.28 -1.56
N CYS A 3 -10.50 45.99 -0.74
CA CYS A 3 -10.39 45.04 0.38
C CYS A 3 -10.02 43.66 -0.15
N VAL A 4 -8.92 43.12 0.36
CA VAL A 4 -8.47 41.76 0.11
C VAL A 4 -9.44 40.80 0.80
N ALA A 5 -10.13 39.98 0.01
CA ALA A 5 -10.89 38.86 0.52
C ALA A 5 -9.89 37.83 1.10
N VAL A 6 -9.82 37.76 2.43
CA VAL A 6 -9.17 36.64 3.12
C VAL A 6 -10.10 35.45 2.93
N ILE A 7 -9.80 34.63 1.93
CA ILE A 7 -10.41 33.31 1.77
C ILE A 7 -9.90 32.46 2.93
N PHE A 8 -10.76 32.26 3.93
CA PHE A 8 -10.59 31.21 4.94
C PHE A 8 -10.63 29.86 4.20
N LEU A 9 -9.44 29.33 3.90
CA LEU A 9 -9.28 27.92 3.58
C LEU A 9 -9.67 27.14 4.85
N LEU A 10 -10.93 26.72 4.89
CA LEU A 10 -11.42 25.73 5.84
C LEU A 10 -10.57 24.48 5.64
N LEU A 11 -9.62 24.27 6.55
CA LEU A 11 -8.98 22.98 6.76
C LEU A 11 -10.11 22.03 7.17
N PHE A 12 -10.60 21.25 6.22
CA PHE A 12 -11.43 20.09 6.51
C PHE A 12 -10.58 19.10 7.32
N THR A 13 -10.54 19.27 8.63
CA THR A 13 -10.21 18.16 9.53
C THR A 13 -11.43 17.24 9.52
N SER A 14 -11.58 16.47 8.45
CA SER A 14 -12.42 15.28 8.50
C SER A 14 -11.83 14.42 9.60
N SER A 15 -12.56 14.31 10.71
CA SER A 15 -12.22 13.45 11.84
C SER A 15 -12.42 12.00 11.42
N TYR A 16 -11.54 11.52 10.55
CA TYR A 16 -11.43 10.11 10.21
C TYR A 16 -11.06 9.37 11.50
N SER A 17 -12.02 8.62 12.06
CA SER A 17 -11.80 7.90 13.31
C SER A 17 -10.91 6.68 13.07
N LEU A 18 -10.30 6.16 14.15
CA LEU A 18 -9.53 4.92 14.12
C LEU A 18 -10.36 3.72 13.61
N ALA A 19 -11.67 3.72 13.89
CA ALA A 19 -12.60 2.68 13.48
C ALA A 19 -12.91 2.74 11.96
N ASP A 20 -13.12 3.93 11.42
CA ASP A 20 -13.32 4.15 9.98
C ASP A 20 -12.09 3.68 9.18
N TYR A 21 -10.90 3.86 9.75
CA TYR A 21 -9.66 3.38 9.14
C TYR A 21 -9.49 1.85 9.19
N LYS A 22 -9.75 1.21 10.34
CA LYS A 22 -9.75 -0.26 10.44
C LYS A 22 -10.64 -0.90 9.37
N SER A 23 -11.78 -0.26 9.11
CA SER A 23 -12.72 -0.63 8.07
C SER A 23 -12.17 -0.36 6.66
N ASP A 24 -11.57 0.81 6.40
CA ASP A 24 -11.02 1.19 5.08
C ASP A 24 -9.85 0.30 4.65
N ILE A 25 -8.90 -0.04 5.54
CA ILE A 25 -7.83 -0.99 5.18
C ILE A 25 -8.42 -2.35 4.83
N HIS A 26 -9.35 -2.87 5.64
CA HIS A 26 -9.99 -4.16 5.37
C HIS A 26 -10.72 -4.15 4.03
N ALA A 27 -11.50 -3.09 3.76
CA ALA A 27 -12.22 -2.92 2.51
C ALA A 27 -11.25 -2.88 1.32
N ARG A 28 -10.12 -2.17 1.44
CA ARG A 28 -9.13 -2.05 0.36
C ARG A 28 -8.30 -3.31 0.17
N MET A 29 -7.90 -4.00 1.23
CA MET A 29 -7.24 -5.31 1.14
C MET A 29 -8.13 -6.30 0.39
N ASN A 30 -9.41 -6.39 0.78
CA ASN A 30 -10.37 -7.27 0.14
C ASN A 30 -10.64 -6.86 -1.32
N LYS A 31 -10.76 -5.54 -1.57
CA LYS A 31 -10.97 -5.02 -2.91
C LYS A 31 -9.80 -5.33 -3.84
N TYR A 32 -8.56 -5.03 -3.44
CA TYR A 32 -7.42 -5.26 -4.33
C TYR A 32 -7.15 -6.75 -4.55
N TYR A 33 -7.42 -7.60 -3.56
CA TYR A 33 -7.39 -9.04 -3.74
C TYR A 33 -8.48 -9.52 -4.72
N SER A 34 -9.73 -9.08 -4.54
CA SER A 34 -10.86 -9.43 -5.42
C SER A 34 -10.65 -8.92 -6.85
N ASP A 35 -10.30 -7.65 -7.02
CA ASP A 35 -10.04 -7.04 -8.33
C ASP A 35 -8.94 -7.82 -9.10
N ASN A 36 -7.89 -8.26 -8.39
CA ASN A 36 -6.80 -9.05 -8.97
C ASN A 36 -7.27 -10.45 -9.37
N GLN A 37 -8.05 -11.11 -8.52
CA GLN A 37 -8.62 -12.43 -8.80
C GLN A 37 -9.60 -12.41 -10.00
N ASP A 38 -10.45 -11.38 -10.05
CA ASP A 38 -11.38 -11.17 -11.16
C ASP A 38 -10.62 -10.91 -12.48
N CYS A 39 -9.53 -10.15 -12.40
CA CYS A 39 -8.65 -9.92 -13.54
C CYS A 39 -7.97 -11.21 -14.01
N TYR A 40 -7.45 -12.03 -13.09
CA TYR A 40 -6.84 -13.33 -13.41
C TYR A 40 -7.82 -14.29 -14.08
N THR A 41 -9.08 -14.29 -13.64
CA THR A 41 -10.12 -15.16 -14.21
C THR A 41 -10.44 -14.78 -15.67
N ARG A 42 -10.24 -13.52 -16.05
CA ARG A 42 -10.43 -13.04 -17.43
C ARG A 42 -9.16 -13.10 -18.28
N ALA A 43 -7.99 -13.23 -17.67
CA ALA A 43 -6.71 -13.21 -18.36
C ALA A 43 -6.49 -14.52 -19.13
N ALA A 44 -6.25 -14.42 -20.44
CA ALA A 44 -6.11 -15.58 -21.32
C ALA A 44 -4.71 -16.22 -21.25
N ASN A 45 -3.71 -15.49 -20.73
CA ASN A 45 -2.31 -15.92 -20.73
C ASN A 45 -1.50 -15.26 -19.59
N LEU A 46 -0.26 -15.74 -19.41
CA LEU A 46 0.66 -15.27 -18.38
C LEU A 46 0.98 -13.77 -18.51
N SER A 47 1.04 -13.22 -19.73
CA SER A 47 1.32 -11.80 -19.93
C SER A 47 0.18 -10.92 -19.40
N GLU A 48 -1.06 -11.30 -19.68
CA GLU A 48 -2.25 -10.61 -19.16
C GLU A 48 -2.36 -10.76 -17.64
N GLN A 49 -2.08 -11.95 -17.09
CA GLN A 49 -2.01 -12.15 -15.64
C GLN A 49 -0.91 -11.29 -14.98
N THR A 50 0.23 -11.14 -15.64
CA THR A 50 1.31 -10.27 -15.19
C THR A 50 0.85 -8.81 -15.17
N GLU A 51 0.10 -8.37 -16.17
CA GLU A 51 -0.44 -7.01 -16.22
C GLU A 51 -1.50 -6.75 -15.14
N CYS A 52 -2.38 -7.73 -14.88
CA CYS A 52 -3.27 -7.71 -13.72
C CYS A 52 -2.48 -7.51 -12.41
N ALA A 53 -1.39 -8.27 -12.23
CA ALA A 53 -0.56 -8.19 -11.05
C ALA A 53 0.12 -6.80 -10.91
N LYS A 54 0.68 -6.25 -11.99
CA LYS A 54 1.27 -4.89 -11.99
C LYS A 54 0.26 -3.83 -11.56
N ASN A 55 -0.95 -3.87 -12.12
CA ASN A 55 -2.00 -2.91 -11.79
C ASN A 55 -2.38 -2.97 -10.30
N THR A 56 -2.43 -4.17 -9.73
CA THR A 56 -2.68 -4.38 -8.30
C THR A 56 -1.52 -3.83 -7.45
N VAL A 57 -0.27 -4.11 -7.84
CA VAL A 57 0.92 -3.55 -7.15
C VAL A 57 0.90 -2.02 -7.15
N THR A 58 0.58 -1.38 -8.28
CA THR A 58 0.49 0.08 -8.38
C THR A 58 -0.53 0.64 -7.40
N LYS A 59 -1.74 0.07 -7.35
CA LYS A 59 -2.81 0.49 -6.42
C LYS A 59 -2.41 0.30 -4.95
N LEU A 60 -1.76 -0.82 -4.63
CA LEU A 60 -1.28 -1.12 -3.28
C LEU A 60 -0.20 -0.12 -2.83
N ASN A 61 0.77 0.20 -3.70
CA ASN A 61 1.80 1.19 -3.39
C ASN A 61 1.19 2.58 -3.18
N GLN A 62 0.29 3.02 -4.08
CA GLN A 62 -0.41 4.30 -3.92
C GLN A 62 -1.16 4.40 -2.59
N TYR A 63 -1.81 3.31 -2.16
CA TYR A 63 -2.48 3.27 -0.87
C TYR A 63 -1.49 3.37 0.30
N MET A 64 -0.42 2.57 0.27
CA MET A 64 0.60 2.56 1.32
C MET A 64 1.28 3.93 1.47
N ASP A 65 1.59 4.59 0.36
CA ASP A 65 2.20 5.93 0.36
C ASP A 65 1.24 6.96 0.95
N SER A 66 -0.04 6.93 0.53
CA SER A 66 -1.08 7.80 1.08
C SER A 66 -1.30 7.57 2.58
N PHE A 67 -1.22 6.32 3.05
CA PHE A 67 -1.37 5.98 4.46
C PHE A 67 -0.26 6.61 5.31
N LEU A 68 0.99 6.45 4.90
CA LEU A 68 2.16 6.91 5.66
C LEU A 68 2.32 8.43 5.65
N THR A 69 2.07 9.07 4.50
CA THR A 69 2.28 10.52 4.31
C THR A 69 1.08 11.36 4.74
N GLY A 70 -0.13 10.81 4.66
CA GLY A 70 -1.34 11.54 4.98
C GLY A 70 -1.84 11.30 6.40
N TRP A 71 -2.07 10.04 6.76
CA TRP A 71 -2.95 9.75 7.88
C TRP A 71 -2.23 9.50 9.21
N TYR A 72 -1.10 8.78 9.19
CA TYR A 72 -0.34 8.49 10.41
C TYR A 72 0.13 9.74 11.17
N PRO A 73 0.66 10.80 10.51
CA PRO A 73 1.03 12.04 11.19
C PRO A 73 -0.17 12.75 11.84
N ASN A 74 -1.37 12.60 11.26
CA ASN A 74 -2.57 13.28 11.74
C ASN A 74 -3.20 12.64 12.99
N LEU A 75 -3.06 11.32 13.19
CA LEU A 75 -3.50 10.65 14.43
C LEU A 75 -2.54 10.85 15.59
N MET A 76 -1.27 11.04 15.27
CA MET A 76 -0.17 11.04 16.21
C MET A 76 0.33 12.47 16.44
N ALA A 77 -0.58 13.44 16.46
CA ALA A 77 -0.24 14.84 16.71
C ALA A 77 0.29 15.01 18.15
N GLY A 78 1.60 15.29 18.29
CA GLY A 78 2.28 15.54 19.57
C GLY A 78 3.71 14.95 19.60
N PRO A 79 4.55 15.31 20.59
CA PRO A 79 5.96 14.91 20.62
C PRO A 79 6.19 13.39 20.59
N ARG A 80 5.39 12.63 21.35
CA ARG A 80 5.44 11.15 21.36
C ARG A 80 4.96 10.55 20.03
N GLY A 81 4.00 11.21 19.39
CA GLY A 81 3.51 10.76 18.10
C GLY A 81 4.48 11.02 16.95
N ASN A 82 5.28 12.09 17.02
CA ASN A 82 6.39 12.33 16.10
C ASN A 82 7.49 11.27 16.23
N GLU A 83 7.84 10.86 17.44
CA GLU A 83 8.82 9.79 17.66
C GLU A 83 8.36 8.46 17.07
N VAL A 84 7.10 8.07 17.35
CA VAL A 84 6.50 6.84 16.81
C VAL A 84 6.37 6.93 15.28
N TYR A 85 6.03 8.09 14.72
CA TYR A 85 6.01 8.30 13.28
C TYR A 85 7.40 8.12 12.65
N ASN A 86 8.45 8.68 13.25
CA ASN A 86 9.81 8.51 12.75
C ASN A 86 10.25 7.04 12.75
N GLN A 87 9.94 6.30 13.83
CA GLN A 87 10.20 4.85 13.90
C GLN A 87 9.38 4.08 12.87
N LEU A 88 8.12 4.46 12.62
CA LEU A 88 7.32 3.85 11.58
C LEU A 88 7.93 4.09 10.19
N VAL A 89 8.37 5.32 9.88
CA VAL A 89 9.02 5.64 8.61
C VAL A 89 10.29 4.81 8.43
N GLU A 90 11.12 4.70 9.48
CA GLU A 90 12.33 3.88 9.46
C GLU A 90 12.03 2.41 9.20
N THR A 91 11.12 1.81 9.99
CA THR A 91 10.73 0.40 9.80
C THR A 91 10.08 0.15 8.45
N GLN A 92 9.35 1.13 7.90
CA GLN A 92 8.77 1.05 6.59
C GLN A 92 9.84 1.08 5.48
N ASN A 93 10.87 1.92 5.61
CA ASN A 93 11.99 1.94 4.65
C ASN A 93 12.75 0.60 4.64
N LEU A 94 13.01 0.03 5.82
CA LEU A 94 13.59 -1.31 5.95
C LEU A 94 12.68 -2.38 5.32
N TRP A 95 11.37 -2.28 5.56
CA TRP A 95 10.41 -3.20 4.96
C TRP A 95 10.36 -3.11 3.43
N ILE A 96 10.46 -1.91 2.85
CA ILE A 96 10.52 -1.73 1.38
C ILE A 96 11.74 -2.45 0.80
N GLN A 97 12.90 -2.33 1.45
CA GLN A 97 14.12 -3.04 1.04
C GLN A 97 13.95 -4.55 1.15
N TYR A 98 13.47 -5.03 2.31
CA TYR A 98 13.18 -6.44 2.54
C TYR A 98 12.20 -7.01 1.50
N ARG A 99 11.10 -6.31 1.21
CA ARG A 99 10.11 -6.72 0.21
C ARG A 99 10.74 -6.88 -1.17
N ARG A 100 11.57 -5.92 -1.59
CA ARG A 100 12.25 -5.96 -2.89
C ARG A 100 13.15 -7.19 -2.97
N ASP A 101 13.99 -7.40 -1.97
CA ASP A 101 14.99 -8.46 -2.00
C ASP A 101 14.33 -9.85 -1.92
N LEU A 102 13.31 -10.00 -1.05
CA LEU A 102 12.49 -11.20 -0.95
C LEU A 102 11.77 -11.52 -2.27
N CYS A 103 11.16 -10.52 -2.91
CA CYS A 103 10.38 -10.77 -4.12
C CYS A 103 11.24 -10.95 -5.37
N ASN A 104 12.46 -10.39 -5.40
CA ASN A 104 13.47 -10.75 -6.40
C ASN A 104 13.90 -12.22 -6.22
N PHE A 105 14.17 -12.64 -4.98
CA PHE A 105 14.50 -14.04 -4.71
C PHE A 105 13.35 -14.99 -5.12
N ALA A 106 12.10 -14.64 -4.80
CA ALA A 106 10.94 -15.42 -5.20
C ALA A 106 10.76 -15.49 -6.74
N ALA A 107 11.00 -14.36 -7.43
CA ALA A 107 10.99 -14.29 -8.88
C ALA A 107 12.02 -15.26 -9.50
N ASP A 108 13.26 -15.24 -9.00
CA ASP A 108 14.34 -16.11 -9.50
C ASP A 108 14.06 -17.59 -9.21
N ALA A 109 13.68 -17.91 -7.97
CA ALA A 109 13.42 -19.28 -7.53
C ALA A 109 12.23 -19.93 -8.26
N LYS A 110 11.21 -19.15 -8.62
CA LYS A 110 9.99 -19.65 -9.29
C LYS A 110 10.01 -19.47 -10.81
N GLY A 111 10.76 -18.49 -11.31
CA GLY A 111 10.86 -18.19 -12.73
C GLY A 111 11.60 -19.26 -13.53
N LYS A 112 12.48 -20.05 -12.90
CA LYS A 112 13.22 -21.16 -13.54
C LYS A 112 13.90 -20.76 -14.87
N GLY A 113 14.38 -19.53 -14.96
CA GLY A 113 15.02 -18.97 -16.17
C GLY A 113 14.04 -18.33 -17.19
N ASP A 114 12.72 -18.48 -17.02
CA ASP A 114 11.72 -17.75 -17.79
C ASP A 114 11.47 -16.37 -17.17
N LYS A 115 11.78 -15.32 -17.91
CA LYS A 115 11.64 -13.92 -17.47
C LYS A 115 10.19 -13.51 -17.23
N ASN A 116 9.25 -14.03 -18.01
CA ASN A 116 7.82 -13.72 -17.85
C ASN A 116 7.27 -14.40 -16.60
N LEU A 117 7.69 -15.64 -16.35
CA LEU A 117 7.32 -16.38 -15.14
C LEU A 117 7.95 -15.76 -13.88
N ALA A 118 9.22 -15.33 -13.97
CA ALA A 118 9.89 -14.60 -12.90
C ALA A 118 9.16 -13.29 -12.58
N ALA A 119 8.83 -12.49 -13.60
CA ALA A 119 8.10 -11.24 -13.42
C ALA A 119 6.73 -11.47 -12.76
N PHE A 120 5.97 -12.47 -13.21
CA PHE A 120 4.68 -12.83 -12.60
C PHE A 120 4.83 -13.17 -11.11
N HIS A 121 5.76 -14.08 -10.77
CA HIS A 121 5.95 -14.49 -9.37
C HIS A 121 6.51 -13.39 -8.48
N GLY A 122 7.39 -12.53 -9.00
CA GLY A 122 7.88 -11.35 -8.29
C GLY A 122 6.75 -10.40 -7.93
N LEU A 123 5.87 -10.08 -8.89
CA LEU A 123 4.70 -9.23 -8.64
C LEU A 123 3.71 -9.86 -7.67
N HIS A 124 3.46 -11.16 -7.78
CA HIS A 124 2.56 -11.88 -6.86
C HIS A 124 3.11 -11.90 -5.42
N CYS A 125 4.44 -12.01 -5.26
CA CYS A 125 5.10 -11.83 -3.98
C CYS A 125 4.86 -10.42 -3.43
N VAL A 126 5.06 -9.38 -4.24
CA VAL A 126 4.85 -7.98 -3.82
C VAL A 126 3.42 -7.75 -3.34
N ILE A 127 2.41 -8.27 -4.06
CA ILE A 127 1.00 -8.19 -3.65
C ILE A 127 0.82 -8.83 -2.26
N SER A 128 1.27 -10.07 -2.11
CA SER A 128 1.06 -10.86 -0.89
C SER A 128 1.72 -10.23 0.34
N VAL A 129 2.99 -9.81 0.20
CA VAL A 129 3.77 -9.20 1.28
C VAL A 129 3.23 -7.80 1.62
N THR A 130 2.76 -7.04 0.63
CA THR A 130 2.16 -5.72 0.87
C THR A 130 0.83 -5.85 1.60
N ILE A 131 -0.03 -6.80 1.24
CA ILE A 131 -1.29 -7.06 1.99
C ILE A 131 -0.97 -7.50 3.42
N ALA A 132 0.03 -8.36 3.64
CA ALA A 132 0.45 -8.74 4.99
C ALA A 132 0.89 -7.53 5.81
N ARG A 133 1.70 -6.64 5.22
CA ARG A 133 2.12 -5.39 5.87
C ARG A 133 0.94 -4.48 6.18
N MET A 134 -0.03 -4.35 5.29
CA MET A 134 -1.26 -3.59 5.55
C MET A 134 -2.03 -4.14 6.76
N ARG A 135 -2.03 -5.47 6.97
CA ARG A 135 -2.62 -6.09 8.18
C ARG A 135 -1.84 -5.78 9.44
N GLU A 136 -0.52 -5.71 9.38
CA GLU A 136 0.33 -5.32 10.52
C GLU A 136 0.15 -3.85 10.89
N LEU A 137 0.01 -2.98 9.89
CA LEU A 137 -0.17 -1.54 10.06
C LEU A 137 -1.62 -1.16 10.42
N ASN A 138 -2.57 -2.08 10.22
CA ASN A 138 -3.91 -1.95 10.76
C ASN A 138 -3.80 -1.78 12.27
N PRO A 139 -4.33 -0.69 12.86
CA PRO A 139 -3.94 -0.27 14.18
C PRO A 139 -4.17 -1.41 15.16
N ILE A 140 -3.08 -1.76 15.82
CA ILE A 140 -2.94 -2.78 16.85
C ILE A 140 -4.22 -2.85 17.69
N ARG A 141 -4.72 -4.06 17.91
CA ARG A 141 -5.93 -4.34 18.68
C ARG A 141 -5.91 -3.65 20.04
#